data_AF-A0A379VL90-F1
#
_entry.id   AF-A0A379VL90-F1
#
_cell.length_a   1.000
_cell.length_b   1.000
_cell.length_c   1.000
_cell.angle_alpha   90.00
_cell.angle_beta   90.00
_cell.angle_gamma   90.00
#
_symmetry.space_group_name_H-M   'P 1'
#
loop_
_entity.id
_entity.type
_entity.pdbx_description
1 polymer ?
#
loop_
_entity_poly.entity_id
_entity_poly.type
_entity_poly.pdbx_seq_one_letter_code
_entity_poly.pdbx_strand_id
1 'polypeptide(L)' 'MAAQDDGMTLWRLGNVIQGSIVFSPHGWSDFCPLKEVALCRIP' A
#
# COMPACT_ATOMS: atom_id res chain seq x y z
N MET A 1 4.42 2.52 1.00
CA MET A 1 3.87 3.87 0.71
C MET A 1 2.38 3.69 0.42
N ALA A 2 1.54 4.66 0.73
CA ALA A 2 0.10 4.57 0.45
C ALA A 2 -0.15 4.63 -1.07
N ALA A 3 -0.97 3.71 -1.58
CA ALA A 3 -1.39 3.60 -2.97
C ALA A 3 -2.90 3.34 -3.02
N GLN A 4 -3.57 3.78 -4.09
CA GLN A 4 -4.99 3.49 -4.31
C GLN A 4 -5.14 2.27 -5.22
N ASP A 5 -6.00 1.34 -4.83
CA ASP A 5 -6.37 0.14 -5.60
C ASP A 5 -7.86 -0.10 -5.39
N ASP A 6 -8.63 -0.10 -6.47
CA ASP A 6 -10.09 -0.29 -6.45
C ASP A 6 -10.85 0.58 -5.42
N GLY A 7 -10.45 1.86 -5.30
CA GLY A 7 -11.05 2.79 -4.34
C GLY A 7 -10.61 2.61 -2.88
N MET A 8 -9.77 1.63 -2.58
CA MET A 8 -9.17 1.40 -1.27
C MET A 8 -7.75 2.00 -1.20
N THR A 9 -7.36 2.52 -0.04
CA THR A 9 -5.98 2.98 0.21
C THR A 9 -5.19 1.88 0.91
N LEU A 10 -4.18 1.36 0.24
CA LEU A 10 -3.38 0.22 0.65
C LEU A 10 -1.89 0.60 0.75
N TRP A 11 -1.12 -0.15 1.55
CA TRP A 11 0.33 0.04 1.61
C TRP A 11 1.03 -0.87 0.62
N ARG A 12 1.73 -0.24 -0.34
CA ARG A 12 2.52 -0.92 -1.35
C ARG A 12 3.99 -0.56 -1.23
N LEU A 13 4.84 -1.56 -1.36
CA LEU A 13 6.28 -1.39 -1.50
C LEU A 13 6.55 -0.64 -2.81
N GLY A 14 7.41 0.36 -2.74
CA GLY A 14 7.83 1.15 -3.88
C GLY A 14 9.22 1.72 -3.66
N ASN A 15 9.90 2.04 -4.75
CA ASN A 15 11.20 2.68 -4.75
C ASN A 15 11.06 4.13 -5.19
N VAL A 16 11.91 5.02 -4.66
CA VAL A 16 12.02 6.39 -5.17
C VAL A 16 13.08 6.40 -6.26
N ILE A 17 12.66 6.62 -7.50
CA ILE A 17 13.54 6.70 -8.68
C ILE A 17 13.38 8.10 -9.27
N GLN A 18 14.48 8.87 -9.28
CA GLN A 18 14.49 10.25 -9.80
C GLN A 18 13.40 11.15 -9.20
N GLY A 19 13.13 10.99 -7.89
CA GLY A 19 12.09 11.76 -7.18
C GLY A 19 10.65 11.28 -7.44
N SER A 20 10.45 10.28 -8.30
CA SER A 20 9.15 9.65 -8.54
C SER A 20 9.02 8.33 -7.79
N ILE A 21 7.81 8.01 -7.34
CA ILE A 21 7.52 6.74 -6.68
C ILE A 21 7.19 5.70 -7.75
N VAL A 22 7.96 4.61 -7.81
CA VAL A 22 7.70 3.46 -8.68
C VAL A 22 7.31 2.28 -7.79
N PHE A 23 6.04 1.87 -7.86
CA PHE A 23 5.51 0.76 -7.07
C PHE A 23 6.01 -0.60 -7.59
N SER A 24 6.35 -1.51 -6.68
CA SER A 24 6.72 -2.88 -7.04
C SER A 24 5.52 -3.65 -7.58
N PRO A 25 5.66 -4.44 -8.67
CA PRO A 25 4.61 -5.32 -9.17
C PRO A 25 4.05 -6.27 -8.10
N HIS A 26 4.89 -6.75 -7.18
CA HIS A 26 4.54 -7.77 -6.17
C HIS A 26 4.86 -7.34 -4.74
N GLY A 27 4.48 -6.11 -4.38
CA GLY A 27 4.92 -5.46 -3.14
C GLY A 27 3.82 -5.10 -2.14
N TRP A 28 2.63 -5.70 -2.22
CA TRP A 28 1.58 -5.39 -1.25
C TRP A 28 2.04 -5.81 0.15
N SER A 29 2.04 -4.85 1.07
CA SER A 29 2.34 -5.12 2.46
C SER A 29 1.05 -5.45 3.17
N ASP A 30 1.05 -6.54 3.92
CA ASP A 30 0.05 -6.89 4.92
C ASP A 30 0.09 -5.94 6.14
N PHE A 31 1.04 -4.99 6.15
CA PHE A 31 1.16 -3.97 7.17
C PHE A 31 -0.02 -3.00 7.14
N CYS A 32 -0.86 -3.13 8.15
CA CYS A 32 -1.95 -2.23 8.47
C CYS A 32 -1.42 -1.08 9.36
N PRO A 33 -1.43 0.19 8.90
CA PRO A 33 -1.04 1.32 9.76
C PRO A 33 -2.12 1.66 10.80
N LEU A 34 -3.33 1.12 10.62
CA LEU A 34 -4.47 1.36 11.50
C LEU A 34 -4.39 0.39 12.67
N LYS A 35 -4.71 0.89 13.86
CA LYS A 35 -4.75 0.05 15.07
C LYS A 35 -5.90 -0.96 15.00
N GLU A 36 -7.01 -0.58 14.35
CA GLU A 36 -8.16 -1.45 14.11
C GLU A 36 -7.91 -2.38 12.91
N VAL A 37 -7.56 -3.64 13.21
CA VAL A 37 -7.34 -4.71 12.21
C VAL A 37 -8.54 -4.92 11.29
N ALA A 38 -9.77 -4.68 11.78
CA ALA A 38 -10.99 -4.83 11.00
C ALA A 38 -11.03 -3.90 9.76
N LEU A 39 -10.34 -2.76 9.81
CA LEU A 39 -10.29 -1.78 8.71
C LEU A 39 -9.23 -2.11 7.66
N CYS A 40 -8.39 -3.11 7.90
CA CYS A 40 -7.34 -3.55 6.99
C CYS A 40 -7.61 -4.91 6.36
N ARG A 41 -8.78 -5.50 6.63
CA ARG A 41 -9.23 -6.69 5.91
C ARG A 41 -9.70 -6.25 4.53
N ILE A 42 -8.92 -6.65 3.52
CA ILE A 42 -9.36 -6.60 2.13
C ILE A 42 -10.55 -7.57 1.99
N PRO A 43 -11.63 -7.20 1.27
CA PRO A 43 -12.73 -8.11 0.96
C PRO A 43 -12.29 -9.40 0.25
#